data_AF-A0A8S1P2I3-F1
#
_entry.id   AF-A0A8S1P2I3-F1
#
_cell.length_a   1.000
_cell.length_b   1.000
_cell.length_c   1.000
_cell.angle_alpha   90.00
_cell.angle_beta   90.00
_cell.angle_gamma   90.00
#
_symmetry.space_group_name_H-M   'P 1'
#
loop_
_entity.id
_entity.type
_entity.pdbx_description
1 polymer ?
#
loop_
_entity_poly.entity_id
_entity_poly.type
_entity_poly.pdbx_seq_one_letter_code
_entity_poly.pdbx_strand_id
1 'polypeptide(L)'
;MMMLNWFWSQIFSLKKIVCGLILFQKQFWAELDNKQFIYNGEYNVNGMKVGRWDIKSNTTGEYKQIAGGSYDQEGNQKKIGMWIELDEEFDYLKQVTQKGEYNMNEMKVGRWDILYCNSREQEYQQMQILIIIFKIHSGGGSYDQEGNQKKIRNWTELDEEFRSLKQITYKGEYNMNGMKVGRWDIMFMDDYEKIFQKMQKLYNYQIYLVAVDHMIKMEIRKSLESGQNCLKGFIVILKPFILENII
;
A
#
# COMPACT_ATOMS: atom_id res chain seq x y z
N MET A 1 59.11 -14.91 10.61
CA MET A 1 58.87 -13.87 9.58
C MET A 1 57.84 -14.29 8.52
N MET A 2 57.87 -15.53 7.99
CA MET A 2 56.93 -15.99 6.95
C MET A 2 55.44 -16.02 7.37
N MET A 3 55.10 -16.36 8.62
CA MET A 3 53.70 -16.39 9.09
C MET A 3 53.04 -15.00 9.13
N LEU A 4 53.79 -13.93 9.42
CA LEU A 4 53.25 -12.57 9.43
C LEU A 4 52.86 -12.13 8.01
N ASN A 5 53.68 -12.45 7.00
CA ASN A 5 53.40 -12.10 5.61
C ASN A 5 52.15 -12.82 5.06
N TRP A 6 51.93 -14.08 5.48
CA TRP A 6 50.73 -14.83 5.11
C TRP A 6 49.46 -14.22 5.73
N PHE A 7 49.51 -13.84 7.01
CA PHE A 7 48.39 -13.22 7.71
C PHE A 7 48.01 -11.85 7.11
N TRP A 8 49.00 -11.01 6.79
CA TRP A 8 48.75 -9.73 6.12
C TRP A 8 48.16 -9.91 4.72
N SER A 9 48.59 -10.93 3.95
CA SER A 9 48.02 -11.25 2.64
C SER A 9 46.52 -11.57 2.71
N GLN A 10 46.07 -12.32 3.72
CA GLN A 10 44.65 -12.61 3.94
C GLN A 10 43.83 -11.36 4.30
N ILE A 11 44.38 -10.48 5.15
CA ILE A 11 43.72 -9.20 5.50
C ILE A 11 43.58 -8.28 4.26
N PHE A 12 44.60 -8.22 3.40
CA PHE A 12 44.51 -7.44 2.15
C PHE A 12 43.47 -8.00 1.18
N SER A 13 43.31 -9.33 1.12
CA SER A 13 42.27 -9.99 0.32
C SER A 13 40.86 -9.63 0.82
N LEU A 14 40.62 -9.71 2.13
CA LEU A 14 39.34 -9.33 2.75
C LEU A 14 39.01 -7.84 2.54
N LYS A 15 39.99 -6.93 2.66
CA LYS A 15 39.78 -5.51 2.37
C LYS A 15 39.37 -5.25 0.91
N LYS A 16 39.92 -5.98 -0.05
CA LYS A 16 39.51 -5.89 -1.47
C LYS A 16 38.08 -6.36 -1.68
N ILE A 17 37.66 -7.44 -1.01
CA ILE A 17 36.27 -7.96 -1.07
C ILE A 17 35.30 -6.94 -0.46
N VAL A 18 35.62 -6.39 0.72
CA VAL A 18 34.76 -5.40 1.39
C VAL A 18 34.67 -4.11 0.56
N CYS A 19 35.78 -3.60 0.02
CA CYS A 19 35.74 -2.44 -0.88
C CYS A 19 34.96 -2.73 -2.17
N GLY A 20 35.10 -3.94 -2.74
CA GLY A 20 34.32 -4.37 -3.90
C GLY A 20 32.82 -4.41 -3.63
N LEU A 21 32.41 -4.91 -2.47
CA LEU A 21 31.01 -4.93 -2.03
C LEU A 21 30.47 -3.50 -1.79
N ILE A 22 31.26 -2.61 -1.20
CA ILE A 22 30.85 -1.20 -1.00
C ILE A 22 30.71 -0.47 -2.35
N LEU A 23 31.63 -0.70 -3.30
CA LEU A 23 31.55 -0.11 -4.63
C LEU A 23 30.39 -0.68 -5.44
N PHE A 24 30.16 -2.00 -5.39
CA PHE A 24 29.00 -2.65 -6.00
C PHE A 24 27.70 -2.13 -5.41
N GLN A 25 27.62 -2.00 -4.08
CA GLN A 25 26.45 -1.44 -3.41
C GLN A 25 26.20 0.01 -3.83
N LYS A 26 27.24 0.86 -3.91
CA LYS A 26 27.11 2.24 -4.39
C LYS A 26 26.66 2.33 -5.85
N GLN A 27 27.21 1.48 -6.72
CA GLN A 27 26.84 1.45 -8.14
C GLN A 27 25.42 0.92 -8.35
N PHE A 28 25.02 -0.10 -7.58
CA PHE A 28 23.66 -0.63 -7.55
C PHE A 28 22.64 0.42 -7.06
N TRP A 29 22.96 1.21 -6.03
CA TRP A 29 22.10 2.32 -5.59
C TRP A 29 22.05 3.47 -6.60
N ALA A 30 23.16 3.80 -7.27
CA ALA A 30 23.19 4.84 -8.31
C ALA A 30 22.39 4.47 -9.56
N GLU A 31 22.31 3.17 -9.90
CA GLU A 31 21.45 2.68 -10.99
C GLU A 31 19.96 2.68 -10.59
N LEU A 32 19.63 2.52 -9.30
CA LEU A 32 18.26 2.62 -8.77
C LEU A 32 17.76 4.07 -8.65
N ASP A 33 18.65 5.06 -8.52
CA ASP A 33 18.30 6.48 -8.38
C ASP A 33 17.93 7.17 -9.70
N ASN A 34 18.13 6.53 -10.85
CA ASN A 34 17.60 7.00 -12.13
C ASN A 34 16.11 6.67 -12.26
N LYS A 35 15.30 7.14 -11.31
CA LYS A 35 13.85 7.14 -11.43
C LYS A 35 13.45 8.01 -12.62
N GLN A 36 13.22 7.36 -13.76
CA GLN A 36 12.65 8.03 -14.91
C GLN A 36 11.14 8.18 -14.70
N PHE A 37 10.74 9.33 -14.17
CA PHE A 37 9.35 9.78 -14.26
C PHE A 37 9.11 10.30 -15.68
N ILE A 38 8.07 9.78 -16.33
CA ILE A 38 7.58 10.32 -17.59
C ILE A 38 6.31 11.10 -17.30
N TYR A 39 6.29 12.35 -17.74
CA TYR A 39 5.13 13.22 -17.70
C TYR A 39 4.51 13.24 -19.09
N ASN A 40 3.28 12.75 -19.22
CA ASN A 40 2.53 12.75 -20.47
C ASN A 40 1.33 13.69 -20.34
N GLY A 41 1.18 14.61 -21.28
CA GLY A 41 0.04 15.51 -21.35
C GLY A 41 0.17 16.49 -22.51
N GLU A 42 -0.80 17.38 -22.62
CA GLU A 42 -0.90 18.35 -23.70
C GLU A 42 -0.42 19.73 -23.25
N TYR A 43 0.19 20.45 -24.19
CA TYR A 43 0.54 21.85 -24.05
C TYR A 43 -0.27 22.67 -25.04
N ASN A 44 -0.71 23.86 -24.63
CA ASN A 44 -1.32 24.82 -25.54
C ASN A 44 -0.24 25.54 -26.39
N VAL A 45 -0.68 26.44 -27.28
CA VAL A 45 0.21 27.23 -28.16
C VAL A 45 1.21 28.12 -27.40
N ASN A 46 0.96 28.40 -26.12
CA ASN A 46 1.84 29.20 -25.26
C ASN A 46 2.80 28.32 -24.44
N GLY A 47 2.81 27.00 -24.65
CA GLY A 47 3.64 26.07 -23.88
C GLY A 47 3.13 25.83 -22.46
N MET A 48 1.87 26.13 -22.16
CA MET A 48 1.24 25.90 -20.86
C MET A 48 0.53 24.54 -20.84
N LYS A 49 0.63 23.82 -19.72
CA LYS A 49 -0.04 22.53 -19.53
C LYS A 49 -1.57 22.70 -19.56
N VAL A 50 -2.24 21.85 -20.33
CA VAL A 50 -3.71 21.80 -20.43
C VAL A 50 -4.19 20.34 -20.41
N GLY A 51 -5.46 20.14 -20.08
CA GLY A 51 -6.10 18.82 -20.19
C GLY A 51 -5.53 17.77 -19.25
N ARG A 52 -5.62 16.50 -19.65
CA ARG A 52 -5.21 15.36 -18.82
C ARG A 52 -3.69 15.23 -18.79
N TRP A 53 -3.14 15.05 -17.59
CA TRP A 53 -1.73 14.79 -17.34
C TRP A 53 -1.56 13.51 -16.53
N ASP A 54 -0.71 12.62 -17.03
CA ASP A 54 -0.35 11.37 -16.37
C ASP A 54 1.15 11.35 -16.05
N ILE A 55 1.47 10.95 -14.82
CA ILE A 55 2.84 10.74 -14.36
C ILE A 55 3.05 9.23 -14.26
N LYS A 56 3.99 8.71 -15.06
CA LYS A 56 4.33 7.29 -15.12
C LYS A 56 5.72 7.05 -14.54
N SER A 57 5.91 5.90 -13.91
CA SER A 57 7.22 5.47 -13.41
C SER A 57 7.54 4.06 -13.92
N ASN A 58 8.82 3.85 -14.25
CA ASN A 58 9.35 2.56 -14.68
C ASN A 58 10.16 1.92 -13.55
N THR A 59 9.49 1.53 -12.47
CA THR A 59 10.15 0.84 -11.34
C THR A 59 10.32 -0.65 -11.58
N THR A 60 9.61 -1.23 -12.55
CA THR A 60 9.44 -2.69 -12.72
C THR A 60 9.82 -3.19 -14.12
N GLY A 61 10.40 -2.32 -14.96
CA GLY A 61 10.59 -2.58 -16.39
C GLY A 61 9.39 -2.18 -17.25
N GLU A 62 8.24 -1.89 -16.63
CA GLU A 62 7.03 -1.37 -17.28
C GLU A 62 6.64 0.01 -16.73
N TYR A 63 6.18 0.90 -17.62
CA TYR A 63 5.65 2.21 -17.23
C TYR A 63 4.25 2.10 -16.65
N LYS A 64 4.13 2.28 -15.33
CA LYS A 64 2.84 2.32 -14.63
C LYS A 64 2.48 3.77 -14.26
N GLN A 65 1.21 4.13 -14.41
CA GLN A 65 0.72 5.43 -13.94
C GLN A 65 0.70 5.45 -12.41
N ILE A 66 1.36 6.45 -11.83
CA ILE A 66 1.48 6.61 -10.37
C ILE A 66 0.88 7.92 -9.85
N ALA A 67 0.71 8.91 -10.73
CA ALA A 67 0.11 10.20 -10.39
C ALA A 67 -0.50 10.86 -11.63
N GLY A 68 -1.16 11.99 -11.44
CA GLY A 68 -1.77 12.76 -12.53
C GLY A 68 -3.14 13.33 -12.18
N GLY A 69 -3.68 14.09 -13.11
CA GLY A 69 -4.96 14.79 -12.98
C GLY A 69 -5.20 15.67 -14.19
N SER A 70 -6.11 16.64 -14.08
CA SER A 70 -6.44 17.54 -15.19
C SER A 70 -6.07 18.98 -14.87
N TYR A 71 -5.51 19.67 -15.85
CA TYR A 71 -5.36 21.12 -15.84
C TYR A 71 -6.51 21.79 -16.58
N ASP A 72 -6.76 23.06 -16.27
CA ASP A 72 -7.71 23.89 -17.02
C ASP A 72 -7.35 23.99 -18.52
N GLN A 73 -8.36 24.28 -19.34
CA GLN A 73 -8.21 24.44 -20.79
C GLN A 73 -7.82 25.86 -21.21
N GLU A 74 -7.87 26.82 -20.28
CA GLU A 74 -7.53 28.23 -20.53
C GLU A 74 -6.00 28.42 -20.61
N GLY A 75 -5.22 27.45 -20.13
CA GLY A 75 -3.77 27.49 -20.14
C GLY A 75 -3.18 28.22 -18.95
N ASN A 76 -3.91 28.31 -17.84
CA ASN A 76 -3.40 28.91 -16.61
C ASN A 76 -2.61 27.92 -15.74
N GLN A 77 -2.45 26.66 -16.20
CA GLN A 77 -1.86 25.55 -15.45
C GLN A 77 -2.56 25.28 -14.10
N LYS A 78 -3.86 25.59 -14.01
CA LYS A 78 -4.64 25.34 -12.80
C LYS A 78 -5.07 23.90 -12.71
N LYS A 79 -4.72 23.23 -11.61
CA LYS A 79 -5.21 21.88 -11.31
C LYS A 79 -6.71 21.93 -11.04
N ILE A 80 -7.48 21.09 -11.71
CA ILE A 80 -8.93 20.97 -11.54
C ILE A 80 -9.36 19.50 -11.38
N GLY A 81 -10.41 19.29 -10.59
CA GLY A 81 -11.04 17.99 -10.41
C GLY A 81 -10.14 16.98 -9.68
N MET A 82 -10.27 15.71 -10.04
CA MET A 82 -9.55 14.62 -9.37
C MET A 82 -8.06 14.59 -9.70
N TRP A 83 -7.24 14.49 -8.66
CA TRP A 83 -5.79 14.43 -8.73
C TRP A 83 -5.23 13.31 -7.87
N ILE A 84 -4.11 12.77 -8.31
CA ILE A 84 -3.19 11.94 -7.54
C ILE A 84 -1.85 12.68 -7.53
N GLU A 85 -1.39 13.08 -6.35
CA GLU A 85 -0.13 13.77 -6.11
C GLU A 85 0.89 12.81 -5.52
N LEU A 86 2.16 13.00 -5.87
CA LEU A 86 3.28 12.33 -5.20
C LEU A 86 3.68 13.15 -3.97
N ASP A 87 4.04 12.46 -2.88
CA ASP A 87 4.66 13.11 -1.72
C ASP A 87 5.98 13.79 -2.11
N GLU A 88 6.38 14.83 -1.38
CA GLU A 88 7.63 15.56 -1.67
C GLU A 88 8.86 14.65 -1.56
N GLU A 89 8.81 13.68 -0.65
CA GLU A 89 9.85 12.68 -0.44
C GLU A 89 9.55 11.38 -1.21
N PHE A 90 8.82 11.45 -2.34
CA PHE A 90 8.47 10.25 -3.12
C PHE A 90 9.69 9.54 -3.71
N ASP A 91 10.22 8.55 -2.99
CA ASP A 91 11.39 7.76 -3.38
C ASP A 91 11.05 6.25 -3.45
N TYR A 92 12.06 5.39 -3.56
CA TYR A 92 11.82 3.94 -3.68
C TYR A 92 11.39 3.31 -2.34
N LEU A 93 11.73 3.94 -1.21
CA LEU A 93 11.37 3.55 0.16
C LEU A 93 10.05 4.18 0.65
N LYS A 94 9.72 5.37 0.13
CA LYS A 94 8.60 6.21 0.50
C LYS A 94 7.74 6.51 -0.71
N GLN A 95 6.84 5.58 -1.03
CA GLN A 95 5.92 5.72 -2.16
C GLN A 95 4.54 6.15 -1.66
N VAL A 96 4.49 7.38 -1.14
CA VAL A 96 3.25 7.98 -0.63
C VAL A 96 2.63 8.83 -1.73
N THR A 97 1.34 8.65 -1.97
CA THR A 97 0.56 9.47 -2.89
C THR A 97 -0.65 10.06 -2.18
N GLN A 98 -1.15 11.18 -2.66
CA GLN A 98 -2.35 11.82 -2.12
C GLN A 98 -3.38 11.93 -3.22
N LYS A 99 -4.57 11.37 -3.01
CA LYS A 99 -5.66 11.39 -3.98
C LYS A 99 -6.82 12.21 -3.45
N GLY A 100 -7.29 13.18 -4.22
CA GLY A 100 -8.46 13.96 -3.88
C GLY A 100 -8.86 14.92 -4.99
N GLU A 101 -9.64 15.94 -4.64
CA GLU A 101 -10.20 16.88 -5.60
C GLU A 101 -9.66 18.31 -5.38
N TYR A 102 -9.40 18.99 -6.50
CA TYR A 102 -9.15 20.42 -6.58
C TYR A 102 -10.37 21.16 -7.10
N ASN A 103 -10.70 22.29 -6.47
CA ASN A 103 -11.70 23.22 -6.98
C ASN A 103 -11.12 24.14 -8.08
N MET A 104 -11.96 25.01 -8.65
CA MET A 104 -11.56 25.95 -9.71
C MET A 104 -10.51 27.00 -9.27
N ASN A 105 -10.28 27.14 -7.97
CA ASN A 105 -9.29 28.05 -7.39
C ASN A 105 -7.99 27.31 -6.99
N GLU A 106 -7.77 26.08 -7.48
CA GLU A 106 -6.61 25.25 -7.16
C GLU A 106 -6.48 24.87 -5.68
N MET A 107 -7.60 24.87 -4.95
CA MET A 107 -7.61 24.49 -3.54
C MET A 107 -8.09 23.06 -3.39
N LYS A 108 -7.38 22.28 -2.56
CA LYS A 108 -7.79 20.94 -2.14
C LYS A 108 -9.11 21.03 -1.39
N VAL A 109 -10.12 20.31 -1.86
CA VAL A 109 -11.46 20.26 -1.26
C VAL A 109 -11.90 18.83 -1.02
N GLY A 110 -12.85 18.65 -0.11
CA GLY A 110 -13.48 17.34 0.13
C GLY A 110 -12.51 16.30 0.67
N ARG A 111 -12.77 15.03 0.35
CA ARG A 111 -12.00 13.89 0.88
C ARG A 111 -10.66 13.77 0.14
N TRP A 112 -9.59 13.68 0.91
CA TRP A 112 -8.24 13.34 0.44
C TRP A 112 -7.75 12.08 1.14
N ASP A 113 -7.34 11.10 0.35
CA ASP A 113 -6.79 9.83 0.81
C ASP A 113 -5.28 9.80 0.55
N ILE A 114 -4.47 9.47 1.56
CA ILE A 114 -3.00 9.42 1.45
C ILE A 114 -2.58 7.97 1.26
N LEU A 115 -2.45 7.47 0.04
CA LEU A 115 -2.16 6.06 -0.24
C LEU A 115 -0.65 5.76 -0.13
N TYR A 116 -0.26 4.75 0.66
CA TYR A 116 1.11 4.22 0.67
C TYR A 116 1.21 2.95 -0.19
N CYS A 117 2.21 2.90 -1.08
CA CYS A 117 2.37 1.86 -2.09
C CYS A 117 3.72 1.15 -1.95
N ASN A 118 3.82 0.03 -1.25
CA ASN A 118 5.11 -0.68 -1.08
C ASN A 118 5.46 -1.53 -2.32
N SER A 119 6.40 -1.11 -3.18
CA SER A 119 6.66 -1.68 -4.52
C SER A 119 7.29 -3.09 -4.62
N ARG A 120 7.18 -3.96 -3.60
CA ARG A 120 7.69 -5.34 -3.74
C ARG A 120 6.59 -6.24 -4.31
N GLU A 121 6.64 -6.43 -5.63
CA GLU A 121 5.57 -7.00 -6.48
C GLU A 121 5.11 -8.45 -6.20
N GLN A 122 5.86 -9.30 -5.51
CA GLN A 122 5.48 -10.72 -5.38
C GLN A 122 4.61 -11.07 -4.16
N GLU A 123 4.70 -10.30 -3.07
CA GLU A 123 3.75 -10.39 -1.94
C GLU A 123 2.51 -9.47 -2.16
N TYR A 124 2.52 -8.76 -3.29
CA TYR A 124 1.72 -7.58 -3.58
C TYR A 124 0.27 -7.88 -3.92
N GLN A 125 -0.05 -8.97 -4.63
CA GLN A 125 -1.44 -9.24 -5.01
C GLN A 125 -2.30 -9.63 -3.80
N GLN A 126 -1.75 -10.41 -2.88
CA GLN A 126 -2.44 -10.79 -1.64
C GLN A 126 -2.51 -9.61 -0.66
N MET A 127 -1.43 -8.83 -0.57
CA MET A 127 -1.39 -7.66 0.32
C MET A 127 -2.22 -6.50 -0.23
N GLN A 128 -2.32 -6.29 -1.55
CA GLN A 128 -3.20 -5.29 -2.15
C GLN A 128 -4.67 -5.62 -1.95
N ILE A 129 -5.07 -6.89 -2.07
CA ILE A 129 -6.44 -7.31 -1.73
C ILE A 129 -6.75 -6.93 -0.28
N LEU A 130 -5.81 -7.13 0.64
CA LEU A 130 -6.00 -6.79 2.06
C LEU A 130 -5.92 -5.27 2.32
N ILE A 131 -5.04 -4.53 1.65
CA ILE A 131 -4.97 -3.06 1.71
C ILE A 131 -6.26 -2.44 1.14
N ILE A 132 -6.82 -3.00 0.07
CA ILE A 132 -8.09 -2.57 -0.53
C ILE A 132 -9.27 -2.94 0.36
N ILE A 133 -9.32 -4.17 0.90
CA ILE A 133 -10.40 -4.66 1.78
C ILE A 133 -10.40 -3.92 3.11
N PHE A 134 -9.23 -3.70 3.70
CA PHE A 134 -9.12 -3.16 5.06
C PHE A 134 -8.79 -1.67 5.12
N LYS A 135 -8.54 -1.02 3.97
CA LYS A 135 -8.00 0.35 3.93
C LYS A 135 -6.82 0.50 4.89
N ILE A 136 -5.98 -0.54 5.05
CA ILE A 136 -4.83 -0.52 5.97
C ILE A 136 -3.90 0.59 5.50
N HIS A 137 -3.56 1.48 6.43
CA HIS A 137 -3.90 2.88 6.27
C HIS A 137 -3.15 3.63 5.19
N SER A 138 -3.95 4.03 4.21
CA SER A 138 -3.82 5.35 3.65
C SER A 138 -4.18 6.39 4.72
N GLY A 139 -3.34 7.40 4.96
CA GLY A 139 -3.73 8.55 5.77
C GLY A 139 -4.85 9.37 5.11
N GLY A 140 -5.09 10.57 5.61
CA GLY A 140 -5.98 11.55 4.99
C GLY A 140 -7.22 11.85 5.80
N GLY A 141 -8.08 12.68 5.22
CA GLY A 141 -9.19 13.33 5.90
C GLY A 141 -9.96 14.23 4.92
N SER A 142 -10.72 15.18 5.45
CA SER A 142 -11.51 16.09 4.62
C SER A 142 -11.04 17.53 4.76
N TYR A 143 -10.75 18.18 3.64
CA TYR A 143 -10.55 19.62 3.62
C TYR A 143 -11.89 20.35 3.61
N ASP A 144 -11.88 21.61 4.05
CA ASP A 144 -13.03 22.49 3.98
C ASP A 144 -13.50 22.71 2.52
N GLN A 145 -14.81 22.92 2.36
CA GLN A 145 -15.40 23.17 1.02
C GLN A 145 -15.17 24.60 0.56
N GLU A 146 -14.86 25.51 1.48
CA GLU A 146 -14.52 26.90 1.19
C GLU A 146 -13.19 27.04 0.44
N GLY A 147 -12.39 25.97 0.42
CA GLY A 147 -11.10 25.96 -0.25
C GLY A 147 -10.07 26.81 0.48
N ASN A 148 -10.07 26.84 1.82
CA ASN A 148 -8.95 27.42 2.57
C ASN A 148 -7.86 26.36 2.85
N GLN A 149 -8.01 25.14 2.30
CA GLN A 149 -7.15 23.98 2.57
C GLN A 149 -7.06 23.66 4.07
N LYS A 150 -8.12 23.96 4.83
CA LYS A 150 -8.15 23.62 6.25
C LYS A 150 -8.59 22.18 6.41
N LYS A 151 -7.76 21.39 7.09
CA LYS A 151 -8.13 20.04 7.53
C LYS A 151 -9.29 20.16 8.52
N ILE A 152 -10.35 19.37 8.35
CA ILE A 152 -11.51 19.37 9.24
C ILE A 152 -11.88 17.95 9.67
N ARG A 153 -12.46 17.83 10.88
CA ARG A 153 -12.96 16.58 11.47
C ARG A 153 -11.84 15.52 11.56
N ASN A 154 -12.20 14.25 11.41
CA ASN A 154 -11.31 13.12 11.56
C ASN A 154 -10.22 13.10 10.50
N TRP A 155 -8.97 12.97 10.95
CA TRP A 155 -7.79 12.88 10.10
C TRP A 155 -6.87 11.77 10.56
N THR A 156 -6.21 11.13 9.60
CA THR A 156 -5.09 10.23 9.84
C THR A 156 -3.83 10.83 9.21
N GLU A 157 -2.87 11.23 10.03
CA GLU A 157 -1.58 11.75 9.57
C GLU A 157 -0.52 10.66 9.55
N LEU A 158 0.43 10.79 8.64
CA LEU A 158 1.64 9.97 8.62
C LEU A 158 2.71 10.65 9.49
N ASP A 159 3.53 9.86 10.17
CA ASP A 159 4.74 10.36 10.81
C ASP A 159 5.70 10.99 9.80
N GLU A 160 6.49 11.97 10.24
CA GLU A 160 7.47 12.63 9.37
C GLU A 160 8.49 11.62 8.81
N GLU A 161 8.87 10.63 9.62
CA GLU A 161 9.75 9.55 9.20
C GLU A 161 8.98 8.33 8.64
N PHE A 162 7.74 8.52 8.17
CA PHE A 162 6.93 7.44 7.62
C PHE A 162 7.62 6.80 6.41
N ARG A 163 8.05 5.54 6.58
CA ARG A 163 8.76 4.75 5.57
C ARG A 163 8.46 3.28 5.75
N SER A 164 8.97 2.45 4.84
CA SER A 164 8.72 0.99 4.85
C SER A 164 8.94 0.32 6.20
N LEU A 165 9.96 0.73 6.96
CA LEU A 165 10.33 0.17 8.27
C LEU A 165 9.76 0.94 9.48
N LYS A 166 9.11 2.09 9.26
CA LYS A 166 8.54 2.93 10.32
C LYS A 166 7.21 3.46 9.84
N GLN A 167 6.15 2.69 10.05
CA GLN A 167 4.80 3.04 9.63
C GLN A 167 3.97 3.45 10.84
N ILE A 168 4.23 4.68 11.32
CA ILE A 168 3.49 5.28 12.43
C ILE A 168 2.47 6.25 11.86
N THR A 169 1.23 6.15 12.35
CA THR A 169 0.17 7.09 11.99
C THR A 169 -0.47 7.70 13.22
N TYR A 170 -0.95 8.94 13.07
CA TYR A 170 -1.62 9.69 14.12
C TYR A 170 -3.07 9.92 13.71
N LYS A 171 -4.02 9.44 14.51
CA LYS A 171 -5.44 9.59 14.23
C LYS A 171 -6.07 10.53 15.26
N GLY A 172 -6.75 11.57 14.79
CA GLY A 172 -7.43 12.51 15.67
C GLY A 172 -8.37 13.42 14.92
N GLU A 173 -8.75 14.53 15.54
CA GLU A 173 -9.71 15.48 14.99
C GLU A 173 -9.10 16.87 14.81
N TYR A 174 -9.46 17.52 13.71
CA TYR A 174 -9.26 18.94 13.48
C TYR A 174 -10.57 19.71 13.69
N ASN A 175 -10.49 20.86 14.35
CA ASN A 175 -11.63 21.79 14.42
C ASN A 175 -11.82 22.59 13.12
N MET A 176 -12.87 23.41 13.04
CA MET A 176 -13.17 24.24 11.85
C MET A 176 -12.09 25.28 11.53
N ASN A 177 -11.19 25.57 12.47
CA ASN A 177 -10.06 26.49 12.26
C ASN A 177 -8.80 25.76 11.75
N GLY A 178 -8.87 24.45 11.51
CA GLY A 178 -7.71 23.66 11.09
C GLY A 178 -6.72 23.35 12.21
N MET A 179 -7.13 23.46 13.48
CA MET A 179 -6.28 23.12 14.62
C MET A 179 -6.59 21.71 15.14
N LYS A 180 -5.54 20.96 15.48
CA LYS A 180 -5.67 19.66 16.16
C LYS A 180 -6.37 19.84 17.50
N VAL A 181 -7.41 19.04 17.75
CA VAL A 181 -8.17 19.06 19.00
C VAL A 181 -8.37 17.65 19.54
N GLY A 182 -8.67 17.56 20.82
CA GLY A 182 -8.96 16.31 21.50
C GLY A 182 -7.75 15.37 21.61
N ARG A 183 -8.05 14.08 21.69
CA ARG A 183 -7.06 13.02 21.82
C ARG A 183 -6.59 12.58 20.44
N TRP A 184 -5.28 12.36 20.31
CA TRP A 184 -4.64 11.80 19.12
C TRP A 184 -4.08 10.43 19.45
N ASP A 185 -4.60 9.40 18.78
CA ASP A 185 -4.16 8.03 18.95
C ASP A 185 -2.98 7.74 18.01
N ILE A 186 -1.94 7.11 18.54
CA ILE A 186 -0.76 6.67 17.80
C ILE A 186 -0.97 5.21 17.43
N MET A 187 -0.81 4.88 16.14
CA MET A 187 -0.97 3.53 15.64
C MET A 187 0.34 3.04 15.01
N PHE A 188 0.82 1.88 15.45
CA PHE A 188 2.05 1.23 14.97
C PHE A 188 1.73 0.06 14.05
N MET A 189 2.63 -0.27 13.11
CA MET A 189 2.45 -1.40 12.20
C MET A 189 2.25 -2.75 12.91
N ASP A 190 2.95 -2.97 14.02
CA ASP A 190 2.91 -4.24 14.76
C ASP A 190 1.51 -4.56 15.30
N ASP A 191 0.71 -3.54 15.61
CA ASP A 191 -0.69 -3.73 15.99
C ASP A 191 -1.53 -4.27 14.82
N TYR A 192 -1.16 -3.90 13.59
CA TYR A 192 -1.79 -4.42 12.38
C TYR A 192 -1.34 -5.83 12.05
N GLU A 193 -0.10 -6.22 12.33
CA GLU A 193 0.33 -7.60 12.11
C GLU A 193 -0.53 -8.56 12.94
N LYS A 194 -0.85 -8.21 14.18
CA LYS A 194 -1.77 -9.00 15.02
C LYS A 194 -3.18 -9.06 14.42
N ILE A 195 -3.69 -7.93 13.93
CA ILE A 195 -5.01 -7.86 13.26
C ILE A 195 -5.00 -8.71 11.98
N PHE A 196 -3.94 -8.62 11.19
CA PHE A 196 -3.72 -9.39 9.98
C PHE A 196 -3.68 -10.88 10.27
N GLN A 197 -2.89 -11.33 11.25
CA GLN A 197 -2.83 -12.73 11.63
C GLN A 197 -4.20 -13.24 12.09
N LYS A 198 -4.95 -12.43 12.84
CA LYS A 198 -6.34 -12.76 13.24
C LYS A 198 -7.26 -12.87 12.03
N MET A 199 -7.13 -11.98 11.04
CA MET A 199 -7.96 -11.99 9.84
C MET A 199 -7.61 -13.11 8.87
N GLN A 200 -6.32 -13.43 8.71
CA GLN A 200 -5.87 -14.56 7.91
C GLN A 200 -6.44 -15.87 8.47
N LYS A 201 -6.49 -16.01 9.80
CA LYS A 201 -7.20 -17.11 10.46
C LYS A 201 -8.70 -17.14 10.09
N LEU A 202 -9.39 -16.00 10.14
CA LEU A 202 -10.82 -15.91 9.78
C LEU A 202 -11.08 -16.21 8.30
N TYR A 203 -10.22 -15.74 7.40
CA TYR A 203 -10.34 -15.98 5.96
C TYR A 203 -10.10 -17.45 5.61
N ASN A 204 -9.04 -18.04 6.17
CA ASN A 204 -8.78 -19.48 6.02
C ASN A 204 -9.95 -20.31 6.56
N TYR A 205 -10.58 -19.87 7.64
CA TYR A 205 -11.80 -20.50 8.18
C TYR A 205 -12.98 -20.39 7.21
N GLN A 206 -13.20 -19.25 6.56
CA GLN A 206 -14.25 -19.10 5.54
C GLN A 206 -14.01 -19.99 4.32
N ILE A 207 -12.77 -20.06 3.80
CA ILE A 207 -12.42 -20.99 2.71
C ILE A 207 -12.72 -22.43 3.12
N TYR A 208 -12.32 -22.81 4.34
CA TYR A 208 -12.58 -24.13 4.89
C TYR A 208 -14.08 -24.44 4.95
N LEU A 209 -14.91 -23.51 5.43
CA LEU A 209 -16.37 -23.68 5.45
C LEU A 209 -16.98 -23.89 4.06
N VAL A 210 -16.53 -23.13 3.05
CA VAL A 210 -17.00 -23.28 1.67
C VAL A 210 -16.59 -24.65 1.10
N ALA A 211 -15.37 -25.11 1.38
CA ALA A 211 -14.91 -26.43 0.97
C ALA A 211 -15.73 -27.55 1.62
N VAL A 212 -16.00 -27.43 2.93
CA VAL A 212 -16.83 -28.39 3.67
C VAL A 212 -18.25 -28.43 3.13
N ASP A 213 -18.89 -27.28 2.89
CA ASP A 213 -20.23 -27.21 2.27
C ASP A 213 -20.25 -27.88 0.89
N HIS A 214 -19.25 -27.63 0.05
CA HIS A 214 -19.12 -28.26 -1.25
C HIS A 214 -18.95 -29.79 -1.14
N MET A 215 -18.12 -30.27 -0.21
CA MET A 215 -17.94 -31.71 0.04
C MET A 215 -19.24 -32.38 0.49
N ILE A 216 -19.99 -31.74 1.40
CA ILE A 216 -21.29 -32.24 1.87
C ILE A 216 -22.26 -32.35 0.68
N LYS A 217 -22.34 -31.32 -0.16
CA LYS A 217 -23.20 -31.32 -1.36
C LYS A 217 -22.83 -32.43 -2.35
N MET A 218 -21.54 -32.65 -2.58
CA MET A 218 -21.08 -33.73 -3.45
C MET A 218 -21.47 -35.11 -2.93
N GLU A 219 -21.34 -35.36 -1.63
CA GLU A 219 -21.66 -36.69 -1.09
C GLU A 219 -23.18 -36.94 -1.04
N ILE A 220 -23.97 -35.91 -0.72
CA ILE A 220 -25.43 -35.97 -0.82
C ILE A 220 -25.83 -36.36 -2.25
N ARG A 221 -25.21 -35.72 -3.25
CA ARG A 221 -25.49 -36.02 -4.67
C ARG A 221 -25.15 -37.46 -5.04
N LYS A 222 -23.97 -37.96 -4.66
CA LYS A 222 -23.59 -39.37 -4.90
C LYS A 222 -24.55 -40.35 -4.23
N SER A 223 -24.99 -40.05 -3.01
CA SER A 223 -25.92 -40.90 -2.25
C SER A 223 -27.31 -40.94 -2.89
N LEU A 224 -27.77 -39.82 -3.43
CA LEU A 224 -29.02 -39.75 -4.21
C LEU A 224 -28.91 -40.56 -5.51
N GLU A 225 -27.78 -40.47 -6.20
CA GLU A 225 -27.52 -41.20 -7.45
C GLU A 225 -27.38 -42.73 -7.23
N SER A 226 -26.89 -43.17 -6.07
CA SER A 226 -26.69 -44.60 -5.76
C SER A 226 -27.88 -45.30 -5.10
N GLY A 227 -28.92 -44.56 -4.69
CA GLY A 227 -30.13 -45.12 -4.04
C GLY A 227 -29.90 -45.71 -2.65
N GLN A 228 -28.76 -45.43 -2.00
CA GLN A 228 -28.39 -46.00 -0.70
C GLN A 228 -28.78 -45.09 0.49
N ASN A 229 -29.24 -45.70 1.59
CA ASN A 229 -29.53 -45.06 2.89
C ASN A 229 -28.24 -44.62 3.64
N CYS A 230 -27.40 -43.78 3.03
CA CYS A 230 -26.06 -43.42 3.51
C CYS A 230 -26.02 -42.44 4.70
N LEU A 231 -27.16 -41.89 5.12
CA LEU A 231 -27.24 -40.85 6.16
C LEU A 231 -26.62 -41.24 7.52
N LYS A 232 -26.54 -42.55 7.86
CA LYS A 232 -25.94 -43.02 9.12
C LYS A 232 -24.41 -42.94 9.16
N GLY A 233 -23.72 -43.10 8.03
CA GLY A 233 -22.25 -43.03 7.98
C GLY A 233 -21.73 -41.59 8.11
N PHE A 234 -22.48 -40.64 7.56
CA PHE A 234 -22.07 -39.24 7.50
C PHE A 234 -22.10 -38.53 8.87
N ILE A 235 -23.05 -38.88 9.74
CA ILE A 235 -23.12 -38.39 11.13
C ILE A 235 -21.91 -38.82 11.95
N VAL A 236 -21.35 -40.01 11.68
CA VAL A 236 -20.17 -40.54 12.39
C VAL A 236 -18.91 -39.78 11.98
N ILE A 237 -18.78 -39.41 10.70
CA ILE A 237 -17.60 -38.70 10.18
C ILE A 237 -17.61 -37.23 10.63
N LEU A 238 -18.76 -36.57 10.71
CA LEU A 238 -18.84 -35.16 11.11
C LEU A 238 -18.75 -34.92 12.62
N LYS A 239 -18.97 -35.96 13.45
CA LYS A 239 -19.04 -35.84 14.91
C LYS A 239 -17.77 -35.28 15.58
N PRO A 240 -16.55 -35.71 15.21
CA PRO A 240 -15.32 -35.14 15.78
C PRO A 240 -15.11 -33.67 15.39
N PHE A 241 -15.46 -33.31 14.15
CA PHE A 241 -15.23 -31.96 13.61
C PHE A 241 -16.15 -30.89 14.21
N ILE A 242 -17.37 -31.27 14.61
CA ILE A 242 -18.31 -30.36 15.30
C ILE A 242 -17.89 -30.14 16.76
N LEU A 243 -17.35 -31.16 17.44
CA LEU A 243 -16.99 -31.07 18.86
C LEU A 243 -15.68 -30.32 19.14
N GLU A 244 -14.69 -30.38 18.24
CA GLU A 244 -13.40 -29.70 18.43
C GLU A 244 -13.42 -28.19 18.12
N ASN A 245 -14.44 -27.69 17.42
CA ASN A 245 -14.53 -26.27 17.03
C ASN A 245 -15.54 -25.45 17.87
N ILE A 246 -16.16 -26.04 18.89
CA ILE A 246 -17.14 -25.40 19.78
C ILE A 246 -16.56 -25.07 21.18
N ILE A 247 -15.31 -25.50 21.48
CA ILE A 247 -14.59 -25.21 22.73
C ILE A 247 -13.43 -24.25 22.44
#